data_AF-A0A973BCW7-F1
#
_entry.id   AF-A0A973BCW7-F1
#
_cell.length_a   1.000
_cell.length_b   1.000
_cell.length_c   1.000
_cell.angle_alpha   90.00
_cell.angle_beta   90.00
_cell.angle_gamma   90.00
#
_symmetry.space_group_name_H-M   'P 1'
#
loop_
_entity.id
_entity.type
_entity.pdbx_description
1 polymer ?
#
loop_
_entity_poly.entity_id
_entity_poly.type
_entity_poly.pdbx_seq_one_letter_code
_entity_poly.pdbx_strand_id
1 'polypeptide(L)' 'YAERALENAAGNFFINDIPTGAVVGQQPFGGARASGTNDKAGSVLNLLRWVSPRLIKETLVSPEDYRYPFLG' A
#
# COMPACT_ATOMS: atom_id res chain seq x y z
N TYR A 1 20.23 11.92 11.38
CA TYR A 1 20.12 11.52 12.80
C TYR A 1 18.67 11.57 13.28
N ALA A 2 17.99 12.72 13.17
CA ALA A 2 16.58 12.85 13.56
C ALA A 2 15.61 12.02 12.70
N GLU A 3 15.83 11.94 11.38
CA GLU A 3 15.00 11.16 10.46
C GLU A 3 14.89 9.67 10.86
N ARG A 4 16.04 8.98 11.04
CA ARG A 4 16.07 7.59 11.53
C ARG A 4 15.48 7.39 12.92
N ALA A 5 15.56 8.40 13.79
CA ALA A 5 15.00 8.30 15.14
C ALA A 5 13.48 8.50 15.16
N LEU A 6 12.93 9.25 14.19
CA LEU A 6 11.53 9.67 14.15
C LEU A 6 10.71 9.03 13.02
N GLU A 7 11.31 8.11 12.25
CA GLU A 7 10.69 7.40 11.13
C GLU A 7 9.31 6.81 11.47
N ASN A 8 9.17 6.21 12.67
CA ASN A 8 7.91 5.63 13.13
C ASN A 8 7.11 6.54 14.08
N ALA A 9 7.55 7.79 14.27
CA ALA A 9 6.92 8.75 15.17
C ALA A 9 5.88 9.63 14.46
N ALA A 10 6.02 9.84 13.16
CA ALA A 10 5.13 10.68 12.35
C ALA A 10 4.68 9.96 11.07
N GLY A 11 3.42 10.14 10.68
CA GLY A 11 2.91 9.64 9.40
C GLY A 11 3.36 10.50 8.21
N ASN A 12 3.50 11.82 8.43
CA ASN A 12 4.07 12.78 7.48
C ASN A 12 5.19 13.54 8.18
N PHE A 13 6.40 13.54 7.61
CA PHE A 13 7.56 14.24 8.14
C PHE A 13 7.93 15.38 7.18
N PHE A 14 8.00 16.61 7.71
CA PHE A 14 8.27 17.82 6.93
C PHE A 14 9.64 18.38 7.33
N ILE A 15 10.43 18.82 6.35
CA ILE A 15 11.76 19.43 6.57
C ILE A 15 11.68 20.87 6.09
N ASN A 16 11.93 21.83 7.00
CA ASN A 16 11.91 23.27 6.72
C ASN A 16 10.58 23.81 6.18
N ASP A 17 9.48 23.11 6.44
CA ASP A 17 8.13 23.50 6.02
C ASP A 17 7.12 23.24 7.15
N ILE A 18 5.98 23.91 7.09
CA ILE A 18 4.91 23.76 8.08
C ILE A 18 4.30 22.34 8.00
N PRO A 19 3.93 21.71 9.13
CA PRO A 19 3.50 20.31 9.16
C PRO A 19 2.02 20.11 8.77
N THR A 20 1.41 21.05 8.06
CA THR A 20 -0.02 21.08 7.70
C THR A 20 -0.20 21.39 6.21
N GLY A 21 -1.39 21.11 5.66
CA GLY A 21 -1.72 21.48 4.27
C GLY A 21 -1.26 20.49 3.20
N ALA A 22 -1.30 19.18 3.49
CA ALA A 22 -0.95 18.17 2.49
C ALA A 22 -1.87 18.25 1.26
N VAL A 23 -1.27 18.32 0.08
CA VAL A 23 -1.99 18.47 -1.19
C VAL A 23 -2.32 17.08 -1.75
N VAL A 24 -3.58 16.88 -2.15
CA VAL A 24 -4.05 15.62 -2.74
C VAL A 24 -3.17 15.26 -3.94
N GLY A 25 -2.61 14.04 -3.93
CA GLY A 25 -1.76 13.52 -5.01
C GLY A 25 -0.28 13.89 -4.94
N GLN A 26 0.15 14.75 -4.00
CA GLN A 26 1.58 15.03 -3.78
C GLN A 26 2.10 14.52 -2.43
N GLN A 27 1.37 14.80 -1.35
CA GLN A 27 1.68 14.29 -0.02
C GLN A 27 0.47 13.50 0.48
N PRO A 28 0.38 12.19 0.20
CA PRO A 28 -0.64 11.35 0.79
C PRO A 28 -0.67 11.55 2.30
N PHE A 29 -1.86 11.71 2.89
CA PHE A 29 -1.96 11.84 4.33
C PHE A 29 -1.55 10.52 4.99
N GLY A 30 -0.45 10.53 5.74
CA GLY A 30 0.00 9.40 6.51
C GLY A 30 -0.71 9.28 7.87
N GLY A 31 -0.67 8.08 8.43
CA GLY A 31 -1.07 7.82 9.81
C GLY A 31 -0.17 6.76 10.41
N ALA A 32 0.50 7.10 11.51
CA ALA A 32 1.29 6.17 12.31
C ALA A 32 0.74 6.11 13.75
N ARG A 33 0.98 4.99 14.45
CA ARG A 33 0.56 4.76 15.85
C ARG A 33 -0.96 4.92 16.03
N ALA A 34 -1.42 5.67 17.02
CA ALA A 34 -2.85 5.85 17.31
C ALA A 34 -3.62 6.66 16.24
N SER A 35 -2.95 7.21 15.22
CA SER A 35 -3.57 8.06 14.20
C SER A 35 -4.20 7.31 13.02
N GLY A 36 -4.29 5.98 13.09
CA GLY A 36 -5.01 5.13 12.14
C GLY A 36 -4.13 4.21 11.31
N THR A 37 -4.69 3.69 10.22
CA THR A 37 -4.22 2.51 9.47
C THR A 37 -3.37 2.80 8.22
N ASN A 38 -2.96 4.06 8.02
CA ASN A 38 -2.09 4.51 6.93
C ASN A 38 -2.64 4.33 5.49
N ASP A 39 -3.94 4.06 5.36
CA ASP A 39 -4.72 3.90 4.13
C ASP A 39 -5.57 5.15 3.84
N LYS A 40 -5.12 6.33 4.26
CA LYS A 40 -5.95 7.54 4.30
C LYS A 40 -6.20 8.14 2.92
N ALA A 41 -7.26 8.94 2.87
CA ALA A 41 -7.70 9.70 1.70
C ALA A 41 -6.56 10.53 1.08
N GLY A 42 -6.53 10.59 -0.24
CA GLY A 42 -5.45 11.21 -1.02
C GLY A 42 -4.43 10.22 -1.59
N SER A 43 -4.53 8.94 -1.26
CA SER A 43 -3.77 7.84 -1.86
C SER A 43 -4.68 6.85 -2.60
N VAL A 44 -4.12 6.09 -3.56
CA VAL A 44 -4.81 4.97 -4.22
C VAL A 44 -5.21 3.88 -3.21
N LEU A 45 -4.47 3.74 -2.10
CA LEU A 45 -4.75 2.74 -1.06
C LEU A 45 -6.12 2.95 -0.40
N ASN A 46 -6.56 4.21 -0.24
CA ASN A 46 -7.90 4.51 0.26
C ASN A 46 -8.99 3.98 -0.69
N LEU A 47 -8.76 4.03 -2.01
CA LEU A 47 -9.73 3.51 -2.97
C LEU A 47 -9.86 1.98 -2.88
N LEU A 48 -8.75 1.28 -2.60
CA LEU A 48 -8.74 -0.17 -2.40
C LEU A 48 -9.50 -0.61 -1.14
N ARG A 49 -9.76 0.28 -0.17
CA ARG A 49 -10.56 -0.06 1.02
C ARG A 49 -12.04 -0.29 0.70
N TRP A 50 -12.52 0.29 -0.39
CA TRP A 50 -13.93 0.21 -0.80
C TRP A 50 -14.17 -0.79 -1.93
N VAL A 51 -13.14 -1.50 -2.36
CA VAL A 51 -13.20 -2.48 -3.45
C VAL A 51 -12.81 -3.85 -2.91
N SER A 52 -13.56 -4.89 -3.28
CA SER A 52 -13.18 -6.28 -3.04
C SER A 52 -12.65 -6.88 -4.35
N PRO A 53 -11.32 -6.99 -4.53
CA PRO A 53 -10.75 -7.45 -5.79
C PRO A 53 -11.06 -8.93 -6.02
N ARG A 54 -11.47 -9.25 -7.26
CA ARG A 54 -11.65 -10.63 -7.74
C ARG A 54 -10.74 -10.86 -8.93
N LEU A 55 -9.94 -11.92 -8.87
CA LEU A 55 -9.14 -12.40 -9.99
C LEU A 55 -9.90 -13.51 -10.73
N ILE A 56 -9.93 -13.43 -12.05
CA ILE A 56 -10.46 -14.48 -12.93
C ILE A 56 -9.32 -14.90 -13.85
N LYS A 57 -9.01 -16.19 -13.86
CA LYS A 57 -8.05 -16.79 -14.80
C LYS A 57 -8.81 -17.78 -15.68
N GLU A 58 -8.64 -17.63 -16.98
CA GLU A 58 -9.05 -18.61 -17.98
C GLU A 58 -7.81 -19.30 -18.54
N THR A 59 -7.82 -20.63 -18.59
CA THR A 59 -6.73 -21.41 -19.20
C THR A 59 -7.30 -22.08 -20.44
N LEU A 60 -6.91 -21.62 -21.63
CA LEU A 60 -7.48 -22.10 -22.90
C LEU A 60 -7.06 -23.54 -23.22
N VAL A 61 -5.87 -23.94 -22.75
CA VAL A 61 -5.35 -25.31 -22.89
C VAL A 61 -4.81 -25.74 -21.53
N SER A 62 -5.62 -26.47 -20.77
CA SER A 62 -5.24 -27.00 -19.47
C SER A 62 -4.38 -28.25 -19.62
N PRO A 63 -3.36 -28.46 -18.76
CA PRO A 63 -2.66 -29.73 -18.68
C PRO A 63 -3.62 -30.90 -18.41
N GLU A 64 -3.47 -32.00 -19.15
CA GLU A 64 -4.29 -33.21 -18.98
C GLU A 64 -3.66 -34.21 -17.99
N ASP A 65 -2.36 -34.07 -17.70
CA ASP A 65 -1.62 -34.88 -16.73
C ASP A 65 -1.19 -34.03 -15.54
N TYR A 66 -1.33 -34.59 -14.33
CA TYR A 66 -0.93 -33.94 -13.08
C TYR A 66 0.56 -34.12 -12.78
N ARG A 67 1.23 -35.07 -13.45
CA ARG A 67 2.63 -35.40 -13.21
C ARG A 67 3.53 -34.30 -13.74
N TYR A 68 4.46 -33.87 -12.89
CA TYR A 68 5.47 -32.90 -13.27
C TYR A 68 6.69 -33.61 -13.87
N PRO A 69 7.37 -33.01 -14.88
CA PRO A 69 8.49 -33.65 -15.59
C PRO A 69 9.68 -34.11 -14.73
N PHE A 70 9.80 -33.63 -13.48
CA PHE A 70 10.88 -34.01 -12.57
C PHE A 70 10.56 -35.23 -11.69
N LEU A 71 9.35 -35.79 -11.76
CA LEU A 71 8.92 -36.89 -10.89
C LEU A 71 9.26 -38.30 -11.39
N GLY A 72 9.77 -38.45 -12.62
CA GLY A 72 10.21 -39.73 -13.20
C GLY A 72 9.07 -40.58 -13.73
#